data_AF-C8PSX0-F1
#
_entry.id   AF-C8PSX0-F1
#
_cell.length_a   1.000
_cell.length_b   1.000
_cell.length_c   1.000
_cell.angle_alpha   90.00
_cell.angle_beta   90.00
_cell.angle_gamma   90.00
#
_symmetry.space_group_name_H-M   'P 1'
#
loop_
_entity.id
_entity.type
_entity.pdbx_description
1 polymer ?
#
loop_
_entity_poly.entity_id
_entity_poly.type
_entity_poly.pdbx_seq_one_letter_code
_entity_poly.pdbx_strand_id
1 'polypeptide(L)'
;MSIIRLLLTAFLPAAAAARIAVKKHVPVYALAAVFCAAAVSLLPVIVLQHLVHSFLDAGISGQPEAVQLLFNSFITAGLIEEAVKAAFFCLTAAVLLKKKLPAGQSIILAVFFGLAFSGFENISYSLRYSGVQFLRLLTASTLHGILGCFYVSILSAETKRKAALIFVSAVFLHGLYNFFIFLLT
;
A
#
# COMPACT_ATOMS: atom_id res chain seq x y z
N MET A 1 4.03 -17.81 17.68
CA MET A 1 2.74 -17.75 16.93
C MET A 1 2.84 -18.71 15.75
N SER A 2 1.81 -19.53 15.45
CA SER A 2 1.87 -20.42 14.29
C SER A 2 1.87 -19.61 12.97
N ILE A 3 2.71 -20.01 12.01
CA ILE A 3 2.79 -19.39 10.67
C ILE A 3 1.39 -19.32 10.02
N ILE A 4 0.57 -20.35 10.23
CA ILE A 4 -0.80 -20.40 9.72
C ILE A 4 -1.64 -19.24 10.29
N ARG A 5 -1.55 -18.98 11.60
CA ARG A 5 -2.28 -17.86 12.23
C ARG A 5 -1.79 -16.51 11.71
N LEU A 6 -0.49 -16.37 11.45
CA LEU A 6 0.08 -15.15 10.88
C LEU A 6 -0.47 -14.87 9.48
N LEU A 7 -0.43 -15.86 8.60
CA LEU A 7 -0.95 -15.73 7.23
C LEU A 7 -2.45 -15.45 7.22
N LEU A 8 -3.22 -16.18 8.02
CA LEU A 8 -4.67 -16.02 8.08
C LEU A 8 -5.07 -14.62 8.56
N THR A 9 -4.43 -14.11 9.60
CA THR A 9 -4.76 -12.78 10.14
C THR A 9 -4.32 -11.66 9.20
N ALA A 10 -3.11 -11.76 8.63
CA ALA A 10 -2.58 -10.73 7.74
C ALA A 10 -3.42 -10.56 6.46
N PHE A 11 -3.90 -11.67 5.88
CA PHE A 11 -4.70 -11.64 4.65
C PHE A 11 -6.22 -11.64 4.88
N LEU A 12 -6.70 -11.66 6.13
CA LEU A 12 -8.14 -11.65 6.41
C LEU A 12 -8.89 -10.49 5.71
N PRO A 13 -8.38 -9.23 5.72
CA PRO A 13 -9.04 -8.13 5.03
C PRO A 13 -9.06 -8.33 3.50
N ALA A 14 -7.95 -8.78 2.93
CA ALA A 14 -7.85 -9.07 1.50
C ALA A 14 -8.80 -10.20 1.09
N ALA A 15 -8.92 -11.26 1.89
CA ALA A 15 -9.85 -12.36 1.64
C ALA A 15 -11.32 -11.89 1.68
N ALA A 16 -11.67 -11.01 2.62
CA ALA A 16 -13.00 -10.40 2.66
C ALA A 16 -13.28 -9.55 1.41
N ALA A 17 -12.32 -8.72 0.99
CA ALA A 17 -12.45 -7.92 -0.23
C ALA A 17 -12.53 -8.80 -1.50
N ALA A 18 -11.75 -9.88 -1.59
CA ALA A 18 -11.83 -10.85 -2.69
C ALA A 18 -13.22 -11.49 -2.78
N ARG A 19 -13.81 -11.87 -1.64
CA ARG A 19 -15.18 -12.42 -1.60
C ARG A 19 -16.20 -11.41 -2.11
N ILE A 20 -16.07 -10.14 -1.75
CA ILE A 20 -16.94 -9.06 -2.25
C ILE A 20 -16.73 -8.88 -3.76
N ALA A 21 -15.48 -8.89 -4.23
CA ALA A 21 -15.11 -8.74 -5.63
C ALA A 21 -15.73 -9.85 -6.50
N VAL A 22 -15.63 -11.10 -6.08
CA VAL A 22 -16.24 -12.25 -6.76
C VAL A 22 -17.77 -12.10 -6.83
N LYS A 23 -18.41 -11.71 -5.72
CA LYS A 23 -19.86 -11.42 -5.70
C LYS A 23 -20.27 -10.27 -6.62
N LYS A 24 -19.36 -9.34 -6.91
CA LYS A 24 -19.56 -8.20 -7.83
C LYS A 24 -19.07 -8.50 -9.25
N HIS A 25 -18.82 -9.77 -9.57
CA HIS A 25 -18.39 -10.26 -10.88
C HIS A 25 -17.04 -9.68 -11.34
N VAL A 26 -16.15 -9.31 -10.42
CA VAL A 26 -14.75 -9.01 -10.75
C VAL A 26 -14.09 -10.32 -11.20
N PRO A 27 -13.41 -10.35 -12.36
CA PRO A 27 -12.79 -11.58 -12.86
C PRO A 27 -11.70 -12.10 -11.92
N VAL A 28 -11.69 -13.41 -11.67
CA VAL A 28 -10.72 -14.06 -10.77
C VAL A 28 -9.29 -13.87 -11.25
N TYR A 29 -9.04 -13.89 -12.56
CA TYR A 29 -7.70 -13.63 -13.11
C TYR A 29 -7.21 -12.20 -12.79
N ALA A 30 -8.12 -11.21 -12.71
CA ALA A 30 -7.76 -9.84 -12.37
C ALA A 30 -7.39 -9.75 -10.89
N LEU A 31 -8.14 -10.43 -10.00
CA LEU A 31 -7.79 -10.56 -8.58
C LEU A 31 -6.42 -11.24 -8.40
N ALA A 32 -6.19 -12.37 -9.05
CA ALA A 32 -4.92 -13.08 -8.97
C ALA A 32 -3.75 -12.20 -9.43
N ALA A 33 -3.92 -11.46 -10.53
CA ALA A 33 -2.86 -10.64 -11.05
C ALA A 33 -2.56 -9.41 -10.17
N VAL A 34 -3.56 -8.72 -9.62
CA VAL A 34 -3.28 -7.61 -8.69
C VAL A 34 -2.74 -8.12 -7.36
N PHE A 35 -3.11 -9.33 -6.91
CA PHE A 35 -2.49 -9.96 -5.75
C PHE A 35 -1.00 -10.22 -5.99
N CYS A 36 -0.64 -10.79 -7.15
CA CYS A 36 0.75 -10.96 -7.55
C CYS A 36 1.48 -9.62 -7.69
N ALA A 37 0.84 -8.61 -8.28
CA ALA A 37 1.41 -7.27 -8.40
C ALA A 37 1.70 -6.66 -7.02
N ALA A 38 0.80 -6.83 -6.05
CA ALA A 38 1.00 -6.36 -4.68
C ALA A 38 2.17 -7.09 -3.99
N ALA A 39 2.30 -8.39 -4.20
CA ALA A 39 3.41 -9.18 -3.67
C ALA A 39 4.76 -8.71 -4.26
N VAL A 40 4.81 -8.57 -5.58
CA VAL A 40 6.03 -8.17 -6.30
C VAL A 40 6.40 -6.72 -5.98
N SER A 41 5.41 -5.83 -5.78
CA SER A 41 5.67 -4.42 -5.50
C SER A 41 6.39 -4.19 -4.17
N LEU A 42 6.36 -5.13 -3.22
CA LEU A 42 7.16 -5.05 -2.00
C LEU A 42 8.67 -5.08 -2.26
N LEU A 43 9.13 -5.81 -3.29
CA LEU A 43 10.56 -5.93 -3.57
C LEU A 43 11.19 -4.55 -3.89
N PRO A 44 10.69 -3.76 -4.86
CA PRO A 44 11.20 -2.43 -5.09
C PRO A 44 10.97 -1.47 -3.91
N VAL A 45 9.89 -1.61 -3.14
CA VAL A 45 9.72 -0.81 -1.89
C VAL A 45 10.87 -1.06 -0.93
N ILE A 46 11.15 -2.32 -0.61
CA ILE A 46 12.21 -2.71 0.33
C ILE A 46 13.57 -2.24 -0.18
N VAL A 47 13.85 -2.44 -1.48
CA VAL A 47 15.11 -2.00 -2.09
C VAL A 47 15.25 -0.48 -2.01
N LEU A 48 14.24 0.28 -2.42
CA LEU A 48 14.30 1.75 -2.40
C LEU A 48 14.42 2.31 -0.98
N GLN A 49 13.67 1.75 -0.02
CA GLN A 49 13.79 2.13 1.39
C GLN A 49 15.21 1.82 1.91
N HIS A 50 15.75 0.65 1.58
CA HIS A 50 17.11 0.28 1.98
C HIS A 50 18.19 1.19 1.36
N LEU A 51 18.02 1.58 0.10
CA LEU A 51 18.92 2.53 -0.56
C LEU A 51 18.84 3.90 0.11
N VAL A 52 17.64 4.40 0.41
CA VAL A 52 17.48 5.67 1.15
C VAL A 52 18.20 5.61 2.49
N HIS A 53 18.02 4.53 3.26
CA HIS A 53 18.71 4.38 4.53
C HIS A 53 20.24 4.34 4.33
N SER A 54 20.72 3.57 3.37
CA SER A 54 22.16 3.38 3.15
C SER A 54 22.88 4.66 2.69
N PHE A 55 22.21 5.53 1.93
CA PHE A 55 22.84 6.71 1.33
C PHE A 55 22.47 8.03 2.01
N LEU A 56 21.33 8.12 2.69
CA LEU A 56 20.82 9.36 3.25
C LEU A 56 20.80 9.38 4.78
N ASP A 57 20.85 8.21 5.46
CA ASP A 57 20.72 8.19 6.93
C ASP A 57 21.80 8.99 7.64
N ALA A 58 23.06 8.95 7.18
CA ALA A 58 24.14 9.72 7.82
C ALA A 58 23.90 11.24 7.80
N GLY A 59 23.24 11.74 6.75
CA GLY A 59 22.87 13.16 6.65
C GLY A 59 21.63 13.50 7.47
N ILE A 60 20.69 12.56 7.60
CA ILE A 60 19.44 12.72 8.33
C ILE A 60 19.65 12.54 9.84
N SER A 61 20.52 11.63 10.28
CA SER A 61 20.75 11.33 11.69
C SER A 61 21.33 12.50 12.48
N GLY A 62 21.98 13.45 11.81
CA GLY A 62 22.48 14.70 12.40
C GLY A 62 21.43 15.81 12.52
N GLN A 63 20.21 15.60 12.00
CA GLN A 63 19.13 16.60 12.02
C GLN A 63 18.29 16.49 13.30
N PRO A 64 17.51 17.53 13.64
CA PRO A 64 16.54 17.45 14.73
C PRO A 64 15.57 16.28 14.54
N GLU A 65 15.16 15.66 15.63
CA GLU A 65 14.26 14.49 15.64
C GLU A 65 12.99 14.71 14.81
N ALA A 66 12.39 15.90 14.89
CA ALA A 66 11.23 16.26 14.09
C ALA A 66 11.48 16.18 12.57
N VAL A 67 12.68 16.55 12.11
CA VAL A 67 13.07 16.46 10.69
C VAL A 67 13.23 15.00 10.28
N GLN A 68 13.88 14.19 11.12
CA GLN A 68 14.04 12.76 10.86
C GLN A 68 12.69 12.06 10.77
N LEU A 69 11.78 12.37 11.70
CA LEU A 69 10.43 11.84 11.75
C LEU A 69 9.63 12.20 10.49
N LEU A 70 9.66 13.46 10.06
CA LEU A 70 9.00 13.91 8.84
C LEU A 70 9.60 13.23 7.59
N PHE A 71 10.92 13.12 7.52
CA PHE A 71 11.59 12.48 6.39
C PHE A 71 11.21 11.00 6.28
N ASN A 72 11.31 10.26 7.38
CA ASN A 72 10.98 8.84 7.41
C ASN A 72 9.50 8.58 7.11
N SER A 73 8.60 9.43 7.60
CA SER A 73 7.17 9.26 7.42
C SER A 73 6.72 9.59 5.99
N PHE A 74 7.10 10.76 5.47
CA PHE A 74 6.58 11.24 4.19
C PHE A 74 7.43 10.82 2.99
N ILE A 75 8.74 10.74 3.13
CA ILE A 75 9.65 10.41 2.02
C ILE A 75 9.90 8.91 2.00
N THR A 76 10.46 8.36 3.08
CA THR A 76 10.89 6.95 3.08
C THR A 76 9.72 5.97 3.07
N ALA A 77 8.66 6.23 3.85
CA ALA A 77 7.46 5.41 3.82
C ALA A 77 6.47 5.91 2.75
N GLY A 78 5.82 7.06 2.99
CA GLY A 78 4.71 7.53 2.17
C GLY A 78 5.02 7.63 0.67
N LEU A 79 6.07 8.35 0.29
CA LEU A 79 6.39 8.57 -1.11
C LEU A 79 6.81 7.29 -1.82
N ILE A 80 7.76 6.53 -1.25
CA ILE A 80 8.29 5.31 -1.88
C ILE A 80 7.17 4.28 -2.04
N GLU A 81 6.41 4.01 -0.98
CA GLU A 81 5.39 2.98 -1.02
C GLU A 81 4.26 3.34 -1.98
N GLU A 82 3.73 4.57 -1.90
CA GLU A 82 2.64 4.97 -2.79
C GLU A 82 3.09 5.08 -4.25
N ALA A 83 4.33 5.54 -4.52
CA ALA A 83 4.86 5.59 -5.89
C ALA A 83 4.92 4.19 -6.51
N VAL A 84 5.50 3.23 -5.78
CA VAL A 84 5.65 1.86 -6.27
C VAL A 84 4.29 1.19 -6.42
N LYS A 85 3.40 1.32 -5.44
CA LYS A 85 2.04 0.75 -5.51
C LYS A 85 1.23 1.32 -6.65
N ALA A 86 1.22 2.65 -6.82
CA ALA A 86 0.53 3.30 -7.91
C ALA A 86 1.08 2.82 -9.27
N ALA A 87 2.40 2.72 -9.42
CA ALA A 87 3.01 2.21 -10.65
C ALA A 87 2.58 0.78 -10.95
N PHE A 88 2.72 -0.14 -9.98
CA PHE A 88 2.37 -1.55 -10.16
C PHE A 88 0.87 -1.74 -10.43
N PHE A 89 0.00 -1.06 -9.68
CA PHE A 89 -1.43 -1.12 -9.91
C PHE A 89 -1.81 -0.57 -11.28
N CYS A 90 -1.32 0.62 -11.65
CA CYS A 90 -1.63 1.26 -12.93
C CYS A 90 -1.13 0.44 -14.12
N LEU A 91 0.09 -0.13 -14.05
CA LEU A 91 0.63 -0.99 -15.10
C LEU A 91 -0.19 -2.28 -15.22
N THR A 92 -0.50 -2.93 -14.10
CA THR A 92 -1.32 -4.15 -14.07
C THR A 92 -2.71 -3.88 -14.63
N ALA A 93 -3.33 -2.76 -14.24
CA ALA A 93 -4.61 -2.32 -14.76
C ALA A 93 -4.55 -2.03 -16.26
N ALA A 94 -3.50 -1.35 -16.75
CA ALA A 94 -3.35 -1.05 -18.18
C ALA A 94 -3.19 -2.32 -19.04
N VAL A 95 -2.47 -3.32 -18.55
CA VAL A 95 -2.25 -4.59 -19.27
C VAL A 95 -3.49 -5.48 -19.25
N LEU A 96 -4.17 -5.59 -18.10
CA LEU A 96 -5.26 -6.55 -17.91
C LEU A 96 -6.64 -5.99 -18.20
N LEU A 97 -6.85 -4.70 -17.95
CA LEU A 97 -8.15 -4.04 -18.11
C LEU A 97 -8.27 -3.40 -19.50
N LYS A 98 -7.74 -4.06 -20.54
CA LYS A 98 -7.93 -3.65 -21.96
C LYS A 98 -9.40 -3.34 -22.28
N LYS A 99 -10.33 -4.00 -21.58
CA LYS A 99 -11.74 -3.60 -21.46
C LYS A 99 -11.91 -2.84 -20.14
N LYS A 100 -12.38 -1.59 -20.22
CA LYS A 100 -12.71 -0.77 -19.03
C LYS A 100 -13.65 -1.56 -18.13
N LEU A 101 -13.18 -1.99 -16.95
CA LEU A 101 -14.07 -2.50 -15.92
C LEU A 101 -15.02 -1.37 -15.49
N PRO A 102 -16.27 -1.69 -15.11
CA PRO A 102 -17.15 -0.74 -14.44
C PRO A 102 -16.43 -0.09 -13.26
N ALA A 103 -16.65 1.21 -13.04
CA ALA A 103 -15.95 1.98 -12.00
C ALA A 103 -15.98 1.31 -10.62
N GLY A 104 -17.13 0.75 -10.22
CA GLY A 104 -17.26 0.02 -8.95
C GLY A 104 -16.38 -1.24 -8.87
N GLN A 105 -16.21 -1.97 -9.97
CA GLN A 105 -15.32 -3.14 -10.02
C GLN A 105 -13.85 -2.72 -9.95
N SER A 106 -13.47 -1.64 -10.63
CA SER A 106 -12.12 -1.07 -10.56
C SER A 106 -11.76 -0.63 -9.14
N ILE A 107 -12.68 0.03 -8.44
CA ILE A 107 -12.48 0.44 -7.04
C ILE A 107 -12.28 -0.77 -6.14
N ILE A 108 -13.16 -1.78 -6.23
CA ILE A 108 -13.02 -3.00 -5.41
C ILE A 108 -11.69 -3.71 -5.68
N LEU A 109 -11.26 -3.76 -6.95
CA LEU A 109 -9.99 -4.37 -7.34
C LEU A 109 -8.79 -3.61 -6.75
N ALA A 110 -8.86 -2.28 -6.70
CA ALA A 110 -7.81 -1.44 -6.12
C ALA A 110 -7.77 -1.50 -4.59
N VAL A 111 -8.94 -1.54 -3.94
CA VAL A 111 -9.05 -1.80 -2.49
C VAL A 111 -8.44 -3.17 -2.17
N PHE A 112 -8.79 -4.20 -2.94
CA PHE A 112 -8.21 -5.53 -2.77
C PHE A 112 -6.69 -5.53 -2.95
N PHE A 113 -6.14 -4.83 -3.95
CA PHE A 113 -4.71 -4.64 -4.13
C PHE A 113 -4.05 -4.01 -2.89
N GLY A 114 -4.59 -2.92 -2.36
CA GLY A 114 -4.07 -2.27 -1.15
C GLY A 114 -4.10 -3.18 0.08
N LEU A 115 -5.20 -3.93 0.27
CA LEU A 115 -5.31 -4.89 1.37
C LEU A 115 -4.36 -6.08 1.21
N ALA A 116 -4.13 -6.55 -0.02
CA ALA A 116 -3.15 -7.61 -0.29
C ALA A 116 -1.73 -7.13 0.03
N PHE A 117 -1.36 -5.92 -0.41
CA PHE A 117 -0.07 -5.30 -0.08
C PHE A 117 0.13 -5.21 1.43
N SER A 118 -0.88 -4.69 2.15
CA SER A 118 -0.84 -4.62 3.61
C SER A 118 -0.72 -5.99 4.27
N GLY A 119 -1.33 -7.04 3.71
CA GLY A 119 -1.18 -8.40 4.21
C GLY A 119 0.28 -8.87 4.18
N PHE A 120 0.97 -8.69 3.06
CA PHE A 120 2.40 -9.01 2.96
C PHE A 120 3.26 -8.16 3.89
N GLU A 121 2.98 -6.86 3.95
CA GLU A 121 3.70 -5.93 4.81
C GLU A 121 3.51 -6.25 6.30
N ASN A 122 2.29 -6.56 6.73
CA ASN A 122 1.96 -6.95 8.10
C ASN A 122 2.59 -8.28 8.51
N ILE A 123 2.86 -9.21 7.58
CA ILE A 123 3.65 -10.40 7.87
C ILE A 123 5.06 -9.99 8.31
N SER A 124 5.73 -9.18 7.49
CA SER A 124 7.07 -8.66 7.76
C SER A 124 7.14 -7.90 9.08
N TYR A 125 6.13 -7.06 9.37
CA TYR A 125 6.06 -6.33 10.63
C TYR A 125 5.78 -7.23 11.84
N SER A 126 4.86 -8.18 11.73
CA SER A 126 4.50 -9.06 12.85
C SER A 126 5.63 -10.03 13.21
N LEU A 127 6.51 -10.37 12.26
CA LEU A 127 7.73 -11.14 12.52
C LEU A 127 8.75 -10.34 13.34
N ARG A 128 8.79 -9.02 13.20
CA ARG A 128 9.70 -8.12 13.94
C ARG A 128 9.10 -7.60 15.25
N TYR A 129 7.81 -7.29 15.23
CA TYR A 129 7.08 -6.60 16.29
C TYR A 129 5.74 -7.30 16.53
N SER A 130 5.76 -8.46 17.17
CA SER A 130 4.55 -9.27 17.38
C SER A 130 3.47 -8.58 18.22
N GLY A 131 3.83 -7.58 19.04
CA GLY A 131 2.91 -6.86 19.92
C GLY A 131 1.95 -5.90 19.22
N VAL A 132 2.25 -5.47 17.98
CA VAL A 132 1.45 -4.46 17.26
C VAL A 132 0.58 -5.04 16.14
N GLN A 133 0.57 -6.36 15.98
CA GLN A 133 -0.10 -7.04 14.86
C GLN A 133 -1.59 -6.67 14.75
N PHE A 134 -2.32 -6.70 15.88
CA PHE A 134 -3.76 -6.40 15.87
C PHE A 134 -4.04 -4.92 15.54
N LEU A 135 -3.24 -4.01 16.12
CA LEU A 135 -3.37 -2.58 15.85
C LEU A 135 -3.10 -2.28 14.36
N ARG A 136 -2.06 -2.88 13.77
CA ARG A 136 -1.75 -2.73 12.34
C ARG A 136 -2.79 -3.38 11.44
N LEU A 137 -3.33 -4.54 11.84
CA LEU A 137 -4.41 -5.18 11.10
C LEU A 137 -5.60 -4.22 10.92
N LEU A 138 -5.95 -3.47 11.97
CA LEU A 138 -7.03 -2.49 11.91
C LEU A 138 -6.62 -1.20 11.21
N THR A 139 -5.47 -0.63 11.54
CA THR A 139 -5.10 0.71 11.08
C THR A 139 -4.40 0.71 9.73
N ALA A 140 -3.28 -0.01 9.60
CA ALA A 140 -2.51 -0.09 8.36
C ALA A 140 -3.33 -0.72 7.23
N SER A 141 -4.00 -1.85 7.48
CA SER A 141 -4.80 -2.49 6.42
C SER A 141 -5.93 -1.59 5.94
N THR A 142 -6.62 -0.91 6.86
CA THR A 142 -7.69 0.04 6.49
C THR A 142 -7.13 1.18 5.65
N LEU A 143 -6.01 1.77 6.05
CA LEU A 143 -5.35 2.82 5.29
C LEU A 143 -5.00 2.34 3.88
N HIS A 144 -4.27 1.24 3.74
CA HIS A 144 -3.87 0.74 2.43
C HIS A 144 -5.07 0.38 1.54
N GLY A 145 -6.13 -0.19 2.11
CA GLY A 145 -7.37 -0.43 1.39
C GLY A 145 -7.99 0.85 0.85
N ILE A 146 -8.08 1.91 1.69
CA ILE A 146 -8.62 3.22 1.28
C ILE A 146 -7.73 3.89 0.23
N LEU A 147 -6.41 3.87 0.42
CA LEU A 147 -5.45 4.45 -0.53
C LEU A 147 -5.50 3.75 -1.89
N GLY A 148 -5.88 2.46 -1.93
CA GLY A 148 -6.19 1.76 -3.17
C GLY A 148 -7.15 2.52 -4.10
N CYS A 149 -8.18 3.19 -3.54
CA CYS A 149 -9.13 3.99 -4.31
C CYS A 149 -8.45 5.13 -5.09
N PHE A 150 -7.35 5.68 -4.58
CA PHE A 150 -6.63 6.78 -5.22
C PHE A 150 -5.99 6.32 -6.54
N TYR A 151 -5.58 5.06 -6.66
CA TYR A 151 -4.96 4.56 -7.88
C TYR A 151 -5.95 4.50 -9.06
N VAL A 152 -7.22 4.19 -8.79
CA VAL A 152 -8.29 4.26 -9.80
C VAL A 152 -8.55 5.71 -10.22
N SER A 153 -8.56 6.62 -9.26
CA SER A 153 -8.71 8.05 -9.51
C SER A 153 -7.55 8.62 -10.33
N ILE A 154 -6.31 8.15 -10.10
CA ILE A 154 -5.13 8.50 -10.91
C ILE A 154 -5.32 8.04 -12.37
N LEU A 155 -5.75 6.79 -12.59
CA LEU A 155 -6.02 6.26 -13.94
C LEU A 155 -7.16 6.99 -14.66
N SER A 156 -8.13 7.50 -13.89
CA SER A 156 -9.32 8.18 -14.42
C SER A 156 -9.15 9.70 -14.52
N ALA A 157 -8.00 10.24 -14.12
CA ALA A 157 -7.77 11.68 -14.11
C ALA A 157 -7.65 12.23 -15.54
N GLU A 158 -8.42 13.27 -15.84
CA GLU A 158 -8.44 13.93 -17.15
C GLU A 158 -7.12 14.63 -17.52
N THR A 159 -6.34 15.03 -16.50
CA THR A 159 -5.09 15.76 -16.70
C THR A 159 -3.99 15.21 -15.80
N LYS A 160 -2.75 15.32 -16.28
CA LYS A 160 -1.56 14.96 -15.48
C LYS A 160 -1.48 15.72 -14.16
N ARG A 161 -1.94 16.98 -14.14
CA ARG A 161 -2.00 17.80 -12.92
C ARG A 161 -2.97 17.22 -11.89
N LYS A 162 -4.18 16.81 -12.31
CA LYS A 162 -5.15 16.16 -11.41
C LYS A 162 -4.59 14.84 -10.87
N ALA A 163 -3.98 14.01 -11.73
CA ALA A 163 -3.33 12.77 -11.33
C ALA A 163 -2.22 12.99 -10.28
N ALA A 164 -1.36 13.99 -10.51
CA ALA A 164 -0.30 14.35 -9.57
C ALA A 164 -0.85 14.81 -8.21
N LEU A 165 -1.93 15.61 -8.19
CA LEU A 165 -2.55 16.04 -6.94
C LEU A 165 -3.14 14.86 -6.16
N ILE A 166 -3.84 13.94 -6.83
CA ILE A 166 -4.37 12.71 -6.20
C ILE A 166 -3.23 11.88 -5.63
N PHE A 167 -2.14 11.70 -6.39
CA PHE A 167 -0.96 10.97 -5.94
C PHE A 167 -0.33 11.62 -4.70
N VAL A 168 -0.12 12.94 -4.72
CA VAL A 168 0.44 13.68 -3.57
C VAL A 168 -0.47 13.56 -2.35
N SER A 169 -1.81 13.58 -2.53
CA SER A 169 -2.74 13.34 -1.42
C SER A 169 -2.58 11.93 -0.82
N ALA A 170 -2.38 10.89 -1.65
CA ALA A 170 -2.14 9.54 -1.15
C ALA A 170 -0.83 9.46 -0.34
N VAL A 171 0.26 10.03 -0.88
CA VAL A 171 1.56 10.14 -0.19
C VAL A 171 1.42 10.85 1.15
N PHE A 172 0.69 11.97 1.18
CA PHE A 172 0.51 12.77 2.38
C PHE A 172 -0.31 12.02 3.45
N LEU A 173 -1.41 11.37 3.07
CA LEU A 173 -2.22 10.57 4.00
C LEU A 173 -1.45 9.37 4.55
N HIS A 174 -0.65 8.72 3.71
CA HIS A 174 0.24 7.66 4.18
C HIS A 174 1.28 8.21 5.15
N GLY A 175 1.98 9.29 4.78
CA GLY A 175 2.98 9.90 5.66
C GLY A 175 2.41 10.35 6.99
N LEU A 176 1.20 10.91 7.03
CA LEU A 176 0.51 11.25 8.27
C LEU A 176 0.28 10.02 9.15
N TYR A 177 -0.14 8.89 8.57
CA TYR A 177 -0.30 7.66 9.32
C TYR A 177 1.02 7.23 9.98
N ASN A 178 2.11 7.18 9.22
CA ASN A 178 3.42 6.79 9.75
C ASN A 178 3.89 7.79 10.82
N PHE A 179 3.70 9.08 10.60
CA PHE A 179 4.05 10.13 11.55
C PHE A 179 3.36 9.92 12.90
N PHE A 180 2.04 9.69 12.91
CA PHE A 180 1.31 9.44 14.16
C PHE A 180 1.66 8.11 14.80
N ILE A 181 1.90 7.06 14.02
CA ILE A 181 2.32 5.76 14.57
C ILE A 181 3.67 5.89 15.27
N PHE A 182 4.64 6.57 14.66
CA PHE A 182 5.94 6.80 15.28
C PHE A 182 5.87 7.65 16.56
N LEU A 183 4.91 8.58 16.67
CA LEU A 183 4.70 9.32 17.92
C LEU A 183 4.06 8.48 19.05
N LEU A 184 3.43 7.37 18.72
CA LEU A 184 2.73 6.49 19.67
C LEU A 184 3.58 5.31 20.14
N THR A 185 4.76 5.08 19.53
CA THR A 185 5.66 3.95 19.78
C THR A 185 7.01 4.42 20.25
#